data_AF-A0A9E7BZ32-F1
#
_entry.id   AF-A0A9E7BZ32-F1
#
_cell.length_a   1.000
_cell.length_b   1.000
_cell.length_c   1.000
_cell.angle_alpha   90.00
_cell.angle_beta   90.00
_cell.angle_gamma   90.00
#
_symmetry.space_group_name_H-M   'P 1'
#
loop_
_entity.id
_entity.type
_entity.pdbx_description
1 polymer ?
#
loop_
_entity_poly.entity_id
_entity_poly.type
_entity_poly.pdbx_seq_one_letter_code
_entity_poly.pdbx_strand_id
1 'polypeptide(L)'
;MDRSIAVKAVVIQIAAVAVVAIVLAVLLPKSFFEDWGWLSGPVAWIGCAAVTARVLGLPIVGALTGAMLAGIPSIIAVVAGVHWLGALIAALAFGLWCGRLAVDRELDAEIV
;
A
#
# COMPACT_ATOMS: atom_id res chain seq x y z
N MET A 1 -15.82 -10.53 -1.41
CA MET A 1 -14.37 -10.21 -1.43
C MET A 1 -13.64 -11.26 -2.23
N ASP A 2 -12.89 -10.85 -3.25
CA ASP A 2 -12.02 -11.70 -4.03
C ASP A 2 -10.74 -12.00 -3.25
N ARG A 3 -10.58 -13.27 -2.83
CA ARG A 3 -9.40 -13.72 -2.07
C ARG A 3 -8.12 -13.75 -2.90
N SER A 4 -8.23 -14.05 -4.20
CA SER A 4 -7.08 -14.08 -5.11
C SER A 4 -6.50 -12.69 -5.27
N ILE A 5 -7.36 -11.69 -5.52
CA ILE A 5 -6.94 -10.29 -5.61
C ILE A 5 -6.40 -9.78 -4.28
N ALA A 6 -7.02 -10.13 -3.15
CA ALA A 6 -6.52 -9.72 -1.84
C ALA A 6 -5.08 -10.19 -1.61
N VAL A 7 -4.79 -11.48 -1.82
CA VAL A 7 -3.44 -12.04 -1.66
C VAL A 7 -2.46 -11.42 -2.65
N LYS A 8 -2.83 -11.30 -3.93
CA LYS A 8 -1.97 -10.68 -4.95
C LYS A 8 -1.65 -9.23 -4.59
N ALA A 9 -2.61 -8.47 -4.11
CA ALA A 9 -2.42 -7.08 -3.69
C ALA A 9 -1.44 -6.96 -2.52
N VAL A 10 -1.54 -7.82 -1.50
CA VAL A 10 -0.55 -7.87 -0.40
C VAL A 10 0.85 -8.11 -0.94
N VAL A 11 1.02 -9.14 -1.77
CA VAL A 11 2.34 -9.54 -2.30
C VAL A 11 2.94 -8.43 -3.17
N ILE A 12 2.17 -7.87 -4.10
CA ILE A 12 2.64 -6.81 -5.00
C ILE A 12 2.98 -5.56 -4.21
N GLN A 13 2.14 -5.16 -3.25
CA GLN A 13 2.38 -3.98 -2.42
C GLN A 13 3.65 -4.12 -1.60
N ILE A 14 3.85 -5.25 -0.91
CA ILE A 14 5.06 -5.51 -0.12
C ILE A 14 6.29 -5.52 -1.02
N ALA A 15 6.22 -6.19 -2.18
CA ALA A 15 7.32 -6.24 -3.11
C ALA A 15 7.68 -4.83 -3.64
N ALA A 16 6.68 -4.03 -4.02
CA ALA A 16 6.89 -2.65 -4.47
C ALA A 16 7.53 -1.78 -3.38
N VAL A 17 7.01 -1.86 -2.14
CA VAL A 17 7.57 -1.12 -1.00
C VAL A 17 9.00 -1.55 -0.72
N ALA A 18 9.29 -2.86 -0.74
CA ALA A 18 10.64 -3.38 -0.52
C ALA A 18 11.62 -2.88 -1.59
N VAL A 19 11.23 -2.94 -2.86
CA VAL A 19 12.05 -2.43 -3.98
C VAL A 19 12.33 -0.94 -3.82
N VAL A 20 11.30 -0.13 -3.57
CA VAL A 20 11.47 1.32 -3.36
C VAL A 20 12.35 1.61 -2.15
N ALA A 21 12.14 0.91 -1.03
CA ALA A 21 12.94 1.09 0.18
C ALA A 21 14.42 0.77 -0.05
N ILE A 22 14.72 -0.34 -0.76
CA ILE A 22 16.10 -0.72 -1.10
C ILE A 22 16.73 0.34 -2.02
N VAL A 23 16.03 0.78 -3.06
CA VAL A 23 16.53 1.80 -3.98
C VAL A 23 16.83 3.10 -3.24
N LEU A 24 15.91 3.57 -2.39
CA LEU A 24 16.14 4.78 -1.61
C LEU A 24 17.29 4.61 -0.62
N ALA A 25 17.40 3.47 0.06
CA ALA A 25 18.48 3.22 1.02
C ALA A 25 19.87 3.16 0.37
N VAL A 26 19.94 2.74 -0.91
CA VAL A 26 21.18 2.77 -1.70
C VAL A 26 21.51 4.18 -2.19
N LEU A 27 20.51 4.96 -2.60
CA LEU A 27 20.71 6.26 -3.24
C LEU A 27 20.81 7.44 -2.26
N LEU A 28 20.24 7.33 -1.07
CA LEU A 28 20.09 8.46 -0.15
C LEU A 28 20.81 8.21 1.19
N PRO A 29 21.41 9.24 1.80
CA PRO A 29 22.08 9.13 3.08
C PRO A 29 21.06 8.92 4.22
N LYS A 30 21.52 8.38 5.35
CA LYS A 30 20.69 8.17 6.54
C LYS A 30 19.97 9.44 7.00
N SER A 31 20.64 10.60 6.93
CA SER A 31 20.05 11.89 7.33
C SER A 31 18.80 12.26 6.54
N PHE A 32 18.71 11.87 5.26
CA PHE A 32 17.50 12.08 4.47
C PHE A 32 16.28 11.42 5.12
N PHE A 33 16.44 10.21 5.65
CA PHE A 33 15.34 9.49 6.31
C PHE A 33 15.00 10.07 7.68
N GLU A 34 15.98 10.65 8.38
CA GLU A 34 15.77 11.33 9.65
C GLU A 34 14.97 12.64 9.45
N ASP A 35 15.26 13.38 8.38
CA ASP A 35 14.61 14.66 8.09
C ASP A 35 13.28 14.53 7.31
N TRP A 36 13.22 13.60 6.35
CA TRP A 36 12.12 13.47 5.39
C TRP A 36 11.34 12.17 5.48
N GLY A 37 11.76 11.23 6.34
CA GLY A 37 11.13 9.91 6.47
C GLY A 37 9.62 9.96 6.75
N TRP A 38 9.19 10.98 7.51
CA TRP A 38 7.78 11.22 7.84
C TRP A 38 6.91 11.49 6.61
N LEU A 39 7.48 12.03 5.53
CA LEU A 39 6.78 12.32 4.27
C LEU A 39 7.12 11.30 3.18
N SER A 40 8.39 10.92 3.06
CA SER A 40 8.85 9.99 2.01
C SER A 40 8.23 8.60 2.17
N GLY A 41 8.00 8.14 3.41
CA GLY A 41 7.32 6.88 3.70
C GLY A 41 5.88 6.84 3.16
N PRO A 42 4.99 7.75 3.60
CA PRO A 42 3.63 7.85 3.06
C PRO A 42 3.58 8.05 1.54
N VAL A 43 4.46 8.88 0.97
CA VAL A 43 4.52 9.09 -0.49
C VAL A 43 4.91 7.80 -1.21
N ALA A 44 5.94 7.09 -0.73
CA ALA A 44 6.35 5.81 -1.29
C ALA A 44 5.23 4.77 -1.17
N TRP A 45 4.53 4.71 -0.03
CA TRP A 45 3.39 3.83 0.20
C TRP A 45 2.26 4.04 -0.81
N ILE A 46 1.84 5.30 -0.98
CA ILE A 46 0.79 5.69 -1.93
C ILE A 46 1.23 5.43 -3.38
N GLY A 47 2.49 5.71 -3.72
CA GLY A 47 3.07 5.37 -5.02
C GLY A 47 3.04 3.86 -5.30
N CYS A 48 3.41 3.04 -4.32
CA CYS A 48 3.32 1.58 -4.41
C CYS A 48 1.86 1.12 -4.56
N ALA A 49 0.92 1.74 -3.85
CA ALA A 49 -0.50 1.41 -3.97
C ALA A 49 -1.04 1.73 -5.37
N ALA A 50 -0.59 2.84 -5.97
CA ALA A 50 -0.91 3.16 -7.36
C ALA A 50 -0.38 2.08 -8.33
N VAL A 51 0.86 1.62 -8.13
CA VAL A 51 1.45 0.52 -8.92
C VAL A 51 0.63 -0.75 -8.75
N THR A 52 0.34 -1.15 -7.51
CA THR A 52 -0.47 -2.34 -7.20
C THR A 52 -1.84 -2.28 -7.88
N ALA A 53 -2.52 -1.13 -7.82
CA ALA A 53 -3.81 -0.94 -8.47
C ALA A 53 -3.72 -1.10 -9.99
N ARG A 54 -2.67 -0.54 -10.62
CA ARG A 54 -2.46 -0.67 -12.07
C ARG A 54 -2.14 -2.09 -12.49
N VAL A 55 -1.31 -2.81 -11.74
CA VAL A 55 -0.98 -4.22 -12.03
C VAL A 55 -2.22 -5.12 -11.94
N LEU A 56 -3.15 -4.82 -11.03
CA LEU A 56 -4.37 -5.60 -10.80
C LEU A 56 -5.60 -5.09 -11.58
N GLY A 57 -5.45 -4.02 -12.36
CA GLY A 57 -6.55 -3.40 -13.10
C GLY A 57 -7.67 -2.85 -12.20
N LEU A 58 -7.34 -2.39 -11.00
CA LEU A 58 -8.29 -1.87 -10.02
C LEU A 58 -8.55 -0.36 -10.22
N PRO A 59 -9.74 0.16 -9.87
CA PRO A 59 -10.03 1.58 -9.96
C PRO A 59 -9.11 2.38 -9.02
N ILE A 60 -8.28 3.24 -9.61
CA ILE A 60 -7.15 3.86 -8.90
C ILE A 60 -7.59 4.71 -7.70
N VAL A 61 -8.65 5.51 -7.86
CA VAL A 61 -9.16 6.36 -6.77
C VAL A 61 -9.60 5.50 -5.58
N GLY A 62 -10.33 4.41 -5.83
CA GLY A 62 -10.76 3.48 -4.80
C GLY A 62 -9.59 2.80 -4.09
N ALA A 63 -8.55 2.40 -4.85
CA ALA A 63 -7.35 1.80 -4.28
C ALA A 63 -6.57 2.80 -3.41
N LEU A 64 -6.35 4.03 -3.89
CA LEU A 64 -5.62 5.06 -3.14
C LEU A 64 -6.34 5.43 -1.83
N THR A 65 -7.67 5.53 -1.85
CA THR A 65 -8.46 5.71 -0.62
C THR A 65 -8.23 4.56 0.36
N GLY A 66 -8.26 3.31 -0.12
CA GLY A 66 -7.96 2.15 0.70
C GLY A 66 -6.55 2.18 1.31
N ALA A 67 -5.55 2.59 0.51
CA ALA A 67 -4.18 2.72 0.96
C ALA A 67 -4.01 3.81 2.03
N MET A 68 -4.71 4.94 1.90
CA MET A 68 -4.72 6.00 2.92
C MET A 68 -5.34 5.50 4.22
N LEU A 69 -6.50 4.84 4.16
CA LEU A 69 -7.18 4.31 5.34
C LEU A 69 -6.37 3.21 6.03
N ALA A 70 -5.79 2.29 5.26
CA ALA A 70 -4.93 1.23 5.77
C ALA A 70 -3.63 1.77 6.39
N GLY A 71 -3.18 2.96 5.97
CA GLY A 71 -2.03 3.65 6.52
C GLY A 71 -2.25 4.27 7.89
N ILE A 72 -3.49 4.61 8.28
CA ILE A 72 -3.78 5.29 9.56
C ILE A 72 -3.29 4.49 10.78
N PRO A 73 -3.61 3.18 10.93
CA PRO A 73 -3.10 2.39 12.04
C PRO A 73 -1.56 2.30 12.06
N SER A 74 -0.92 2.33 10.89
CA SER A 74 0.55 2.25 10.78
C SER A 74 1.27 3.46 11.39
N ILE A 75 0.60 4.62 11.47
CA ILE A 75 1.14 5.83 12.11
C ILE A 75 1.44 5.56 13.59
N ILE A 76 0.56 4.82 14.27
CA ILE A 76 0.74 4.45 15.69
C ILE A 76 1.97 3.53 15.83
N ALA A 77 2.12 2.58 14.92
CA ALA A 77 3.26 1.66 14.91
C ALA A 77 4.60 2.37 14.66
N VAL A 78 4.61 3.44 13.85
CA VAL A 78 5.78 4.30 13.66
C VAL A 78 6.17 4.99 14.96
N VAL A 79 5.20 5.59 15.66
CA VAL A 79 5.44 6.26 16.96
C VAL A 79 5.94 5.28 18.03
N ALA A 80 5.45 4.04 18.00
CA ALA A 80 5.87 2.98 18.92
C ALA A 80 7.20 2.29 18.53
N GLY A 81 7.89 2.73 17.47
CA GLY A 81 9.16 2.15 17.01
C GLY A 81 9.02 0.81 16.27
N VAL A 82 7.80 0.30 16.08
CA VAL A 82 7.48 -0.97 15.41
C VAL A 82 6.98 -0.77 13.97
N HIS A 83 7.57 0.19 13.26
CA HIS A 83 7.14 0.63 11.93
C HIS A 83 7.00 -0.50 10.90
N TRP A 84 7.87 -1.52 10.93
CA TRP A 84 7.76 -2.70 10.06
C TRP A 84 6.50 -3.54 10.31
N LEU A 85 6.09 -3.68 11.58
CA LEU A 85 4.84 -4.35 11.92
C LEU A 85 3.64 -3.53 11.44
N GLY A 86 3.71 -2.21 11.59
CA GLY A 86 2.72 -1.28 11.05
C GLY A 86 2.55 -1.40 9.53
N ALA A 87 3.66 -1.45 8.79
CA ALA A 87 3.66 -1.62 7.34
C ALA A 87 3.05 -2.96 6.91
N LEU A 88 3.34 -4.04 7.64
CA LEU A 88 2.73 -5.35 7.37
C LEU A 88 1.21 -5.34 7.61
N ILE A 89 0.76 -4.77 8.72
CA ILE A 89 -0.68 -4.64 9.03
C ILE A 89 -1.37 -3.78 7.97
N ALA A 90 -0.77 -2.66 7.58
CA ALA A 90 -1.28 -1.80 6.51
C ALA A 90 -1.36 -2.56 5.17
N ALA A 91 -0.37 -3.38 4.83
CA ALA A 91 -0.38 -4.18 3.61
C ALA A 91 -1.51 -5.20 3.61
N LEU A 92 -1.73 -5.89 4.75
CA LEU A 92 -2.85 -6.82 4.90
C LEU A 92 -4.20 -6.10 4.77
N ALA A 93 -4.40 -4.98 5.48
CA ALA A 93 -5.62 -4.19 5.41
C ALA A 93 -5.89 -3.66 3.99
N PHE A 94 -4.84 -3.16 3.32
CA PHE A 94 -4.92 -2.70 1.93
C PHE A 94 -5.26 -3.86 0.97
N GLY A 95 -4.66 -5.03 1.16
CA GLY A 95 -4.99 -6.22 0.37
C GLY A 95 -6.47 -6.62 0.50
N LEU A 96 -7.00 -6.66 1.73
CA LEU A 96 -8.42 -6.91 1.95
C LEU A 96 -9.30 -5.86 1.27
N TRP A 97 -8.91 -4.58 1.32
CA TRP A 97 -9.61 -3.51 0.60
C TRP A 97 -9.61 -3.74 -0.91
N CYS A 98 -8.47 -4.10 -1.51
CA CYS A 98 -8.36 -4.42 -2.93
C CYS A 98 -9.24 -5.62 -3.33
N GLY A 99 -9.31 -6.65 -2.49
CA GLY A 99 -10.20 -7.79 -2.72
C GLY A 99 -11.68 -7.41 -2.66
N ARG A 100 -12.07 -6.43 -1.84
CA ARG A 100 -13.43 -5.86 -1.86
C ARG A 100 -13.68 -5.09 -3.16
N LEU A 101 -12.74 -4.23 -3.53
CA LEU A 101 -12.83 -3.36 -4.72
C LEU A 101 -12.94 -4.15 -6.04
N ALA A 102 -12.33 -5.34 -6.12
CA ALA A 102 -12.46 -6.21 -7.27
C ALA A 102 -13.90 -6.71 -7.47
N VAL A 103 -14.60 -7.04 -6.39
CA VAL A 103 -16.00 -7.49 -6.44
C VAL A 103 -16.91 -6.34 -6.85
N ASP A 104 -16.71 -5.14 -6.29
CA ASP A 104 -17.50 -3.96 -6.66
C ASP A 104 -17.37 -3.67 -8.17
N ARG A 105 -16.15 -3.75 -8.72
CA ARG A 105 -15.88 -3.56 -10.16
C ARG A 105 -16.61 -4.59 -11.03
N GLU A 106 -16.67 -5.85 -10.60
CA GLU A 106 -17.36 -6.90 -11.35
C GLU A 106 -18.88 -6.67 -11.37
N LEU A 107 -19.45 -6.28 -10.22
CA LEU A 107 -20.87 -5.93 -10.12
C LEU A 107 -21.22 -4.72 -10.99
N ASP A 108 -20.38 -3.69 -11.00
CA ASP A 108 -20.59 -2.51 -11.85
C ASP A 108 -20.55 -2.87 -13.34
N ALA A 109 -19.76 -3.88 -13.74
CA ALA A 109 -19.66 -4.35 -15.12
C ALA A 109 -20.85 -5.23 -15.56
N GLU A 110 -21.57 -5.86 -14.63
CA GLU A 110 -22.77 -6.67 -14.93
C GLU A 110 -24.04 -5.82 -15.12
N ILE A 111 -24.07 -4.61 -14.55
CA ILE A 111 -25.25 -3.72 -14.57
C ILE A 111 -25.28 -2.84 -15.83
N VAL A 112 -24.16 -2.69 -16.54
CA VAL A 112 -23.98 -1.86 -17.76
C VAL A 112 -24.14 -2.71 -19.02
#